data_AF-A0A399SSI3-F1
#
_entry.id   AF-A0A399SSI3-F1
#
_cell.length_a   1.000
_cell.length_b   1.000
_cell.length_c   1.000
_cell.angle_alpha   90.00
_cell.angle_beta   90.00
_cell.angle_gamma   90.00
#
_symmetry.space_group_name_H-M   'P 1'
#
loop_
_entity.id
_entity.type
_entity.pdbx_description
1 polymer ?
#
loop_
_entity_poly.entity_id
_entity_poly.type
_entity_poly.pdbx_seq_one_letter_code
_entity_poly.pdbx_strand_id
1 'polypeptide(L)'
;MNRRIILISILLAFSIWSCEKDNQKRTVTCFQENEYDYLNHYKIDSICTSEICTNYLNIWKEFFKEKNSLSDSFFDEHVILCQSSIDNWNEGVSFRICYKIQMDWAIAYRCDQFIVKIESDSNLYPELPRNEYLSKDEIRFAINQNRFNSRIGSVSNSDIHFSSMDDALNKLIEDSNVNTLCVSEIYVDESTGNLILEAWAGYENEENSCIKGKIDLINGETEVTDTPCYIIN
;
A
#
# COMPACT_ATOMS: atom_id res chain seq x y z
N MET A 1 -14.24 1.50 82.32
CA MET A 1 -14.87 1.09 81.05
C MET A 1 -14.50 2.11 79.99
N ASN A 2 -13.62 1.78 79.03
CA ASN A 2 -13.50 2.40 77.69
C ASN A 2 -12.23 1.86 77.01
N ARG A 3 -12.36 0.68 76.39
CA ARG A 3 -11.38 0.02 75.52
C ARG A 3 -12.12 -0.57 74.32
N ARG A 4 -12.67 0.26 73.44
CA ARG A 4 -13.39 -0.20 72.23
C ARG A 4 -13.35 0.82 71.08
N ILE A 5 -12.24 1.51 70.82
CA ILE A 5 -12.14 2.35 69.60
C ILE A 5 -10.70 2.41 69.06
N ILE A 6 -10.01 1.28 68.90
CA ILE A 6 -8.76 1.25 68.12
C ILE A 6 -8.62 -0.18 67.57
N LEU A 7 -9.35 -0.54 66.50
CA LEU A 7 -9.09 -1.79 65.77
C LEU A 7 -9.75 -1.86 64.37
N ILE A 8 -10.49 -0.83 63.93
CA ILE A 8 -11.19 -0.84 62.63
C ILE A 8 -10.43 -0.06 61.54
N SER A 9 -9.35 0.66 61.87
CA SER A 9 -8.65 1.53 60.91
C SER A 9 -7.43 0.91 60.22
N ILE A 10 -7.08 -0.35 60.49
CA ILE A 10 -5.85 -0.98 59.94
C ILE A 10 -6.15 -2.03 58.85
N LEU A 11 -7.40 -2.46 58.70
CA LEU A 11 -7.79 -3.45 57.68
C LEU A 11 -8.21 -2.86 56.33
N LEU A 12 -8.21 -1.53 56.18
CA LEU A 12 -8.56 -0.82 54.93
C LEU A 12 -7.35 -0.28 54.15
N ALA A 13 -6.11 -0.55 54.62
CA ALA A 13 -4.89 -0.06 53.98
C ALA A 13 -4.22 -1.09 53.03
N PHE A 14 -4.80 -2.28 52.83
CA PHE A 14 -4.13 -3.40 52.14
C PHE A 14 -4.82 -3.91 50.87
N SER A 15 -5.81 -3.20 50.32
CA SER A 15 -6.54 -3.68 49.13
C SER A 15 -6.36 -2.81 47.87
N ILE A 16 -5.32 -1.98 47.81
CA ILE A 16 -4.94 -1.26 46.57
C ILE A 16 -3.48 -1.53 46.21
N TRP A 17 -3.03 -2.78 46.31
CA TRP A 17 -2.08 -3.26 45.33
C TRP A 17 -2.90 -3.73 44.14
N SER A 18 -3.41 -2.75 43.39
CA SER A 18 -3.69 -2.97 41.98
C SER A 18 -2.40 -3.55 41.44
N CYS A 19 -2.41 -4.83 41.05
CA CYS A 19 -1.44 -5.31 40.08
C CYS A 19 -1.66 -4.43 38.86
N GLU A 20 -0.95 -3.31 38.81
CA GLU A 20 -0.65 -2.60 37.59
C GLU A 20 0.04 -3.66 36.75
N LYS A 21 -0.78 -4.32 35.92
CA LYS A 21 -0.30 -5.32 34.98
C LYS A 21 0.57 -4.48 34.06
N ASP A 22 1.86 -4.44 34.34
CA ASP A 22 2.83 -3.79 33.48
C ASP A 22 2.48 -4.26 32.07
N ASN A 23 1.99 -3.33 31.25
CA ASN A 23 1.73 -3.59 29.84
C ASN A 23 3.11 -3.70 29.19
N GLN A 24 3.80 -4.80 29.50
CA GLN A 24 5.10 -5.08 28.97
C GLN A 24 4.88 -5.36 27.48
N LYS A 25 5.27 -4.37 26.67
CA LYS A 25 5.32 -4.50 25.22
C LYS A 25 6.15 -5.73 24.86
N ARG A 26 5.71 -6.49 23.85
CA ARG A 26 6.47 -7.65 23.36
C ARG A 26 7.78 -7.14 22.73
N THR A 27 8.88 -7.81 23.02
CA THR A 27 10.19 -7.48 22.44
C THR A 27 10.30 -8.07 21.05
N VAL A 28 10.55 -7.22 20.07
CA VAL A 28 10.80 -7.58 18.68
C VAL A 28 12.03 -6.82 18.17
N THR A 29 12.60 -7.31 17.07
CA THR A 29 13.70 -6.65 16.36
C THR A 29 13.37 -6.53 14.88
N CYS A 30 13.89 -5.48 14.28
CA CYS A 30 13.86 -5.27 12.85
C CYS A 30 15.07 -4.40 12.50
N PHE A 31 15.51 -4.46 11.25
CA PHE A 31 16.64 -3.68 10.76
C PHE A 31 16.19 -2.88 9.55
N GLN A 32 16.35 -1.56 9.64
CA GLN A 32 16.09 -0.60 8.59
C GLN A 32 17.13 0.52 8.72
N GLU A 33 17.86 0.81 7.65
CA GLU A 33 18.91 1.84 7.66
C GLU A 33 18.30 3.24 7.46
N ASN A 34 17.23 3.33 6.66
CA ASN A 34 16.51 4.55 6.35
C ASN A 34 14.98 4.30 6.23
N GLU A 35 14.18 5.26 6.69
CA GLU A 35 12.70 5.27 6.59
C GLU A 35 12.14 5.00 5.18
N TYR A 36 12.89 5.31 4.12
CA TYR A 36 12.54 5.08 2.71
C TYR A 36 13.28 3.92 2.05
N ASP A 37 13.96 3.04 2.79
CA ASP A 37 14.70 1.91 2.21
C ASP A 37 13.83 1.02 1.30
N TYR A 38 12.53 0.91 1.60
CA TYR A 38 11.59 0.17 0.77
C TYR A 38 11.49 0.70 -0.67
N LEU A 39 11.88 1.95 -0.91
CA LEU A 39 11.87 2.54 -2.24
C LEU A 39 13.03 2.08 -3.12
N ASN A 40 14.09 1.49 -2.54
CA ASN A 40 15.33 1.14 -3.25
C ASN A 40 15.13 0.09 -4.36
N HIS A 41 14.06 -0.70 -4.29
CA HIS A 41 13.75 -1.73 -5.28
C HIS A 41 12.97 -1.21 -6.49
N TYR A 42 12.47 0.03 -6.45
CA TYR A 42 11.67 0.58 -7.55
C TYR A 42 12.55 1.14 -8.67
N LYS A 43 12.32 0.65 -9.87
CA LYS A 43 13.00 1.13 -11.07
C LYS A 43 12.40 2.46 -11.53
N ILE A 44 13.25 3.48 -11.59
CA ILE A 44 12.97 4.72 -12.31
C ILE A 44 13.68 4.60 -13.66
N ASP A 45 12.93 4.74 -14.75
CA ASP A 45 13.44 4.66 -16.12
C ASP A 45 12.88 5.86 -16.90
N SER A 46 12.76 5.72 -18.21
CA SER A 46 12.23 6.75 -19.11
C SER A 46 10.78 6.49 -19.49
N ILE A 47 10.07 7.58 -19.72
CA ILE A 47 8.76 7.56 -20.40
C ILE A 47 9.02 7.36 -21.89
N CYS A 48 8.37 6.39 -22.51
CA CYS A 48 8.49 6.20 -23.96
C CYS A 48 7.92 7.41 -24.72
N THR A 49 8.58 7.76 -25.82
CA THR A 49 8.33 9.00 -26.58
C THR A 49 7.82 8.77 -28.00
N SER A 50 7.63 7.51 -28.40
CA SER A 50 7.03 7.21 -29.70
C SER A 50 5.60 7.76 -29.76
N GLU A 51 5.14 8.12 -30.97
CA GLU A 51 3.78 8.64 -31.18
C GLU A 51 2.72 7.69 -30.61
N ILE A 52 2.90 6.39 -30.85
CA ILE A 52 1.98 5.36 -30.38
C ILE A 52 2.00 5.20 -28.86
N CYS A 53 3.17 5.30 -28.22
CA CYS A 53 3.27 5.32 -26.77
C CYS A 53 2.58 6.56 -26.17
N THR A 54 2.84 7.73 -26.76
CA THR A 54 2.25 8.99 -26.30
C THR A 54 0.73 8.94 -26.38
N ASN A 55 0.18 8.35 -27.45
CA ASN A 55 -1.24 8.13 -27.60
C ASN A 55 -1.83 7.28 -26.45
N TYR A 56 -1.22 6.13 -26.16
CA TYR A 56 -1.71 5.24 -25.08
C TYR A 56 -1.45 5.77 -23.68
N LEU A 57 -0.39 6.56 -23.49
CA LEU A 57 -0.15 7.29 -22.25
C LEU A 57 -1.26 8.32 -21.98
N ASN A 58 -1.71 9.03 -23.02
CA ASN A 58 -2.82 9.99 -22.90
C ASN A 58 -4.14 9.28 -22.59
N ILE A 59 -4.42 8.14 -23.24
CA ILE A 59 -5.58 7.30 -22.94
C ILE A 59 -5.53 6.82 -21.47
N TRP A 60 -4.38 6.34 -21.01
CA TRP A 60 -4.19 5.95 -19.61
C TRP A 60 -4.45 7.12 -18.65
N LYS A 61 -3.85 8.30 -18.89
CA LYS A 61 -4.04 9.48 -18.02
C LYS A 61 -5.51 9.86 -17.92
N GLU A 62 -6.26 9.78 -19.03
CA GLU A 62 -7.69 10.06 -19.02
C GLU A 62 -8.47 9.04 -18.19
N PHE A 63 -8.28 7.74 -18.45
CA PHE A 63 -8.97 6.69 -17.70
C PHE A 63 -8.60 6.67 -16.22
N PHE A 64 -7.34 6.92 -15.89
CA PHE A 64 -6.87 7.00 -14.52
C PHE A 64 -7.55 8.12 -13.75
N LYS A 65 -7.63 9.33 -14.34
CA LYS A 65 -8.37 10.45 -13.73
C LYS A 65 -9.85 10.17 -13.62
N GLU A 66 -10.47 9.62 -14.67
CA GLU A 66 -11.91 9.32 -14.67
C GLU A 66 -12.26 8.29 -13.61
N LYS A 67 -11.54 7.16 -13.56
CA LYS A 67 -11.76 6.08 -12.60
C LYS A 67 -11.69 6.57 -11.15
N ASN A 68 -10.74 7.47 -10.90
CA ASN A 68 -10.44 7.98 -9.55
C ASN A 68 -11.11 9.34 -9.26
N SER A 69 -11.93 9.86 -10.18
CA SER A 69 -12.57 11.18 -10.06
C SER A 69 -11.58 12.31 -9.72
N LEU A 70 -10.38 12.29 -10.32
CA LEU A 70 -9.30 13.22 -10.01
C LEU A 70 -9.36 14.47 -10.89
N SER A 71 -9.02 15.62 -10.29
CA SER A 71 -8.73 16.84 -11.06
C SER A 71 -7.36 16.75 -11.74
N ASP A 72 -7.15 17.61 -12.74
CA ASP A 72 -5.82 17.78 -13.35
C ASP A 72 -4.79 18.24 -12.30
N SER A 73 -5.17 19.14 -11.39
CA SER A 73 -4.27 19.63 -10.35
C SER A 73 -3.79 18.52 -9.41
N PHE A 74 -4.70 17.65 -8.97
CA PHE A 74 -4.34 16.53 -8.11
C PHE A 74 -3.38 15.58 -8.84
N PHE A 75 -3.68 15.26 -10.10
CA PHE A 75 -2.82 14.37 -10.89
C PHE A 75 -1.42 14.97 -11.05
N ASP A 76 -1.32 16.23 -11.47
CA ASP A 76 -0.04 16.86 -11.77
C ASP A 76 0.81 17.08 -10.50
N GLU A 77 0.19 17.20 -9.33
CA GLU A 77 0.86 17.35 -8.04
C GLU A 77 1.29 16.02 -7.41
N HIS A 78 0.42 15.00 -7.46
CA HIS A 78 0.60 13.77 -6.69
C HIS A 78 1.04 12.55 -7.51
N VAL A 79 0.92 12.59 -8.84
CA VAL A 79 1.21 11.44 -9.72
C VAL A 79 2.45 11.69 -10.56
N ILE A 80 3.54 11.02 -10.21
CA ILE A 80 4.84 11.16 -10.87
C ILE A 80 5.11 9.95 -11.75
N LEU A 81 5.12 10.15 -13.06
CA LEU A 81 5.40 9.08 -14.02
C LEU A 81 6.86 8.64 -13.93
N CYS A 82 7.09 7.33 -13.83
CA CYS A 82 8.42 6.76 -13.62
C CYS A 82 8.94 5.98 -14.82
N GLN A 83 8.09 5.26 -15.54
CA GLN A 83 8.49 4.47 -16.70
C GLN A 83 7.27 4.10 -17.54
N SER A 84 7.36 4.15 -18.86
CA SER A 84 6.36 3.54 -19.73
C SER A 84 6.98 2.75 -20.86
N SER A 85 6.26 1.74 -21.33
CA SER A 85 6.68 0.88 -22.44
C SER A 85 5.50 0.33 -23.23
N ILE A 86 5.79 -0.08 -24.45
CA ILE A 86 4.91 -0.91 -25.28
C ILE A 86 5.70 -2.17 -25.57
N ASP A 87 5.24 -3.29 -25.01
CA ASP A 87 5.95 -4.55 -25.06
C ASP A 87 5.05 -5.64 -25.66
N ASN A 88 5.67 -6.54 -26.41
CA ASN A 88 5.00 -7.73 -26.91
C ASN A 88 4.86 -8.74 -25.77
N TRP A 89 3.66 -9.29 -25.59
CA TRP A 89 3.41 -10.34 -24.62
C TRP A 89 2.43 -11.36 -25.18
N ASN A 90 2.91 -12.59 -25.40
CA ASN A 90 2.22 -13.79 -25.89
C ASN A 90 1.16 -13.58 -26.98
N GLU A 91 0.01 -13.00 -26.61
CA GLU A 91 -1.20 -12.88 -27.40
C GLU A 91 -1.37 -11.51 -28.07
N GLY A 92 -0.39 -10.62 -27.90
CA GLY A 92 -0.51 -9.25 -28.38
C GLY A 92 0.59 -8.32 -27.92
N VAL A 93 0.24 -7.04 -27.91
CA VAL A 93 1.07 -5.92 -27.48
C VAL A 93 0.35 -5.20 -26.37
N SER A 94 1.04 -4.92 -25.27
CA SER A 94 0.49 -4.21 -24.12
C SER A 94 1.20 -2.89 -23.90
N PHE A 95 0.44 -1.88 -23.51
CA PHE A 95 0.99 -0.66 -22.93
C PHE A 95 1.13 -0.85 -21.42
N ARG A 96 2.28 -0.46 -20.87
CA ARG A 96 2.57 -0.48 -19.44
C ARG A 96 3.07 0.89 -19.01
N ILE A 97 2.64 1.32 -17.83
CA ILE A 97 3.06 2.57 -17.18
C ILE A 97 3.28 2.29 -15.70
N CYS A 98 4.38 2.76 -15.16
CA CYS A 98 4.67 2.77 -13.75
C CYS A 98 4.84 4.22 -13.27
N TYR A 99 4.35 4.49 -12.07
CA TYR A 99 4.26 5.82 -11.49
C TYR A 99 4.33 5.75 -9.97
N LYS A 100 4.66 6.88 -9.35
CA LYS A 100 4.57 7.10 -7.91
C LYS A 100 3.34 7.93 -7.61
N ILE A 101 2.64 7.57 -6.54
CA ILE A 101 1.67 8.42 -5.89
C ILE A 101 2.36 8.98 -4.66
N GLN A 102 2.51 10.30 -4.60
CA GLN A 102 3.13 11.00 -3.49
C GLN A 102 2.11 11.95 -2.87
N MET A 103 1.76 11.68 -1.62
CA MET A 103 0.88 12.52 -0.82
C MET A 103 1.63 12.88 0.46
N ASP A 104 1.98 14.16 0.59
CA ASP A 104 2.88 14.65 1.64
C ASP A 104 4.18 13.81 1.71
N TRP A 105 4.43 13.12 2.83
CA TRP A 105 5.60 12.26 3.05
C TRP A 105 5.43 10.83 2.50
N ALA A 106 4.20 10.38 2.22
CA ALA A 106 3.95 9.00 1.84
C ALA A 106 4.13 8.80 0.33
N ILE A 107 4.85 7.75 -0.05
CA ILE A 107 5.17 7.44 -1.45
C ILE A 107 4.81 5.97 -1.74
N ALA A 108 3.84 5.75 -2.62
CA ALA A 108 3.50 4.42 -3.12
C ALA A 108 3.88 4.27 -4.60
N TYR A 109 4.48 3.14 -4.97
CA TYR A 109 4.76 2.80 -6.36
C TYR A 109 3.66 1.90 -6.92
N ARG A 110 3.28 2.17 -8.17
CA ARG A 110 2.25 1.42 -8.89
C ARG A 110 2.61 1.25 -10.35
N CYS A 111 2.07 0.19 -10.95
CA CYS A 111 2.11 0.00 -12.39
C CYS A 111 0.74 -0.44 -12.90
N ASP A 112 0.31 0.21 -13.97
CA ASP A 112 -0.87 -0.17 -14.73
C ASP A 112 -0.45 -0.77 -16.07
N GLN A 113 -1.35 -1.56 -16.65
CA GLN A 113 -1.17 -2.07 -17.99
C GLN A 113 -2.51 -2.36 -18.66
N PHE A 114 -2.52 -2.31 -19.99
CA PHE A 114 -3.63 -2.80 -20.78
C PHE A 114 -3.18 -3.22 -22.18
N ILE A 115 -3.94 -4.14 -22.76
CA ILE A 115 -3.73 -4.60 -24.14
C ILE A 115 -3.99 -3.45 -25.12
N VAL A 116 -3.13 -3.31 -26.12
CA VAL A 116 -3.24 -2.29 -27.18
C VAL A 116 -3.28 -2.88 -28.58
N LYS A 117 -2.91 -4.15 -28.76
CA LYS A 117 -3.07 -4.90 -30.01
C LYS A 117 -3.16 -6.38 -29.69
N ILE A 118 -4.00 -7.13 -30.40
CA ILE A 118 -4.15 -8.58 -30.24
C ILE A 118 -3.69 -9.26 -31.53
N GLU A 119 -2.86 -10.29 -31.43
CA GLU A 119 -2.40 -11.07 -32.59
C GLU A 119 -3.51 -11.98 -33.15
N SER A 120 -3.50 -12.25 -34.46
CA SER A 120 -4.55 -13.03 -35.15
C SER A 120 -4.74 -14.46 -34.67
N ASP A 121 -3.72 -15.06 -34.08
CA ASP A 121 -3.77 -16.43 -33.57
C ASP A 121 -4.44 -16.52 -32.18
N SER A 122 -4.66 -15.37 -31.51
CA SER A 122 -5.38 -15.33 -30.24
C SER A 122 -6.90 -15.41 -30.42
N ASN A 123 -7.47 -16.49 -29.87
CA ASN A 123 -8.92 -16.73 -29.82
C ASN A 123 -9.58 -16.17 -28.54
N LEU A 124 -8.83 -15.55 -27.62
CA LEU A 124 -9.40 -14.99 -26.40
C LEU A 124 -10.14 -13.69 -26.70
N TYR A 125 -11.34 -13.51 -26.15
CA TYR A 125 -12.09 -12.25 -26.25
C TYR A 125 -12.39 -11.84 -27.71
N PRO A 126 -13.19 -12.64 -28.45
CA PRO A 126 -13.43 -12.47 -29.89
C PRO A 126 -14.13 -11.17 -30.30
N GLU A 127 -14.68 -10.42 -29.34
CA GLU A 127 -15.36 -9.15 -29.56
C GLU A 127 -14.41 -7.99 -29.84
N LEU A 128 -13.12 -8.15 -29.52
CA LEU A 128 -12.07 -7.17 -29.83
C LEU A 128 -11.49 -7.41 -31.23
N PRO A 129 -11.01 -6.40 -31.95
CA PRO A 129 -10.38 -6.62 -33.24
C PRO A 129 -8.98 -7.25 -33.12
N ARG A 130 -8.50 -7.83 -34.22
CA ARG A 130 -7.20 -8.51 -34.32
C ARG A 130 -6.31 -7.84 -35.34
N ASN A 131 -5.00 -7.97 -35.13
CA ASN A 131 -3.95 -7.42 -35.99
C ASN A 131 -3.99 -5.90 -36.19
N GLU A 132 -4.74 -5.19 -35.34
CA GLU A 132 -4.78 -3.74 -35.33
C GLU A 132 -4.70 -3.20 -33.90
N TYR A 133 -4.30 -1.94 -33.82
CA TYR A 133 -4.19 -1.22 -32.57
C TYR A 133 -5.57 -0.83 -32.08
N LEU A 134 -5.87 -1.20 -30.83
CA LEU A 134 -7.17 -0.97 -30.21
C LEU A 134 -7.43 0.52 -30.04
N SER A 135 -8.67 0.88 -30.31
CA SER A 135 -9.24 2.19 -30.00
C SER A 135 -9.43 2.36 -28.49
N LYS A 136 -9.67 3.60 -28.09
CA LYS A 136 -9.95 3.95 -26.69
C LYS A 136 -11.14 3.17 -26.11
N ASP A 137 -12.23 3.03 -26.85
CA ASP A 137 -13.44 2.34 -26.37
C ASP A 137 -13.20 0.83 -26.19
N GLU A 138 -12.41 0.23 -27.08
CA GLU A 138 -12.01 -1.18 -26.98
C GLU A 138 -11.08 -1.43 -25.79
N ILE A 139 -10.15 -0.51 -25.52
CA ILE A 139 -9.29 -0.57 -24.33
C ILE A 139 -10.12 -0.41 -23.06
N ARG A 140 -11.06 0.54 -23.04
CA ARG A 140 -11.98 0.73 -21.91
C ARG A 140 -12.76 -0.55 -21.64
N PHE A 141 -13.27 -1.19 -22.69
CA PHE A 141 -13.94 -2.48 -22.58
C PHE A 141 -13.02 -3.57 -22.02
N ALA A 142 -11.77 -3.67 -22.50
CA ALA A 142 -10.80 -4.63 -22.00
C ALA A 142 -10.51 -4.44 -20.50
N ILE A 143 -10.31 -3.19 -20.07
CA ILE A 143 -10.06 -2.82 -18.65
C ILE A 143 -11.27 -3.17 -17.77
N ASN A 144 -12.47 -2.76 -18.18
CA ASN A 144 -13.70 -2.98 -17.39
C ASN A 144 -14.04 -4.46 -17.23
N GLN A 145 -13.56 -5.31 -18.14
CA GLN A 145 -13.77 -6.75 -18.12
C GLN A 145 -12.51 -7.51 -17.64
N ASN A 146 -11.47 -6.81 -17.18
CA ASN A 146 -10.16 -7.36 -16.77
C ASN A 146 -9.57 -8.34 -17.80
N ARG A 147 -9.76 -8.07 -19.10
CA ARG A 147 -9.31 -8.93 -20.20
C ARG A 147 -7.81 -8.72 -20.41
N PHE A 148 -7.07 -9.79 -20.67
CA PHE A 148 -5.61 -9.75 -20.87
C PHE A 148 -4.85 -9.09 -19.69
N ASN A 149 -5.38 -9.21 -18.47
CA ASN A 149 -4.85 -8.53 -17.29
C ASN A 149 -4.76 -6.99 -17.48
N SER A 150 -5.70 -6.43 -18.23
CA SER A 150 -5.83 -5.00 -18.43
C SER A 150 -6.49 -4.37 -17.21
N ARG A 151 -5.77 -3.48 -16.53
CA ARG A 151 -6.22 -2.85 -15.29
C ARG A 151 -5.59 -1.47 -15.10
N ILE A 152 -6.35 -0.61 -14.44
CA ILE A 152 -5.92 0.71 -13.97
C ILE A 152 -6.16 0.77 -12.47
N GLY A 153 -5.14 1.20 -11.72
CA GLY A 153 -5.18 1.31 -10.27
C GLY A 153 -6.23 2.29 -9.77
N SER A 154 -6.72 2.01 -8.55
CA SER A 154 -7.56 2.93 -7.79
C SER A 154 -6.69 3.80 -6.88
N VAL A 155 -7.06 5.05 -6.66
CA VAL A 155 -6.38 6.01 -5.76
C VAL A 155 -7.42 6.92 -5.11
N SER A 156 -7.33 7.04 -3.79
CA SER A 156 -8.11 7.98 -2.99
C SER A 156 -7.53 9.38 -3.12
N ASN A 157 -8.41 10.38 -3.18
CA ASN A 157 -8.03 11.79 -3.21
C ASN A 157 -8.11 12.47 -1.83
N SER A 158 -8.22 11.67 -0.76
CA SER A 158 -8.30 12.17 0.61
C SER A 158 -6.91 12.43 1.17
N ASP A 159 -6.79 13.47 1.99
CA ASP A 159 -5.53 13.79 2.66
C ASP A 159 -5.12 12.70 3.67
N ILE A 160 -3.82 12.55 3.85
CA ILE A 160 -3.26 11.66 4.87
C ILE A 160 -3.56 12.23 6.26
N HIS A 161 -3.99 11.34 7.16
CA HIS A 161 -4.35 11.63 8.55
C HIS A 161 -3.14 11.95 9.44
N PHE A 162 -1.98 11.35 9.13
CA PHE A 162 -0.77 11.42 9.95
C PHE A 162 0.20 12.49 9.43
N SER A 163 0.72 13.32 10.34
CA SER A 163 1.68 14.38 10.01
C SER A 163 3.07 13.88 9.57
N SER A 164 3.41 12.63 9.89
CA SER A 164 4.70 12.03 9.54
C SER A 164 4.62 10.50 9.50
N MET A 165 5.63 9.88 8.89
CA MET A 165 5.80 8.43 8.91
C MET A 165 5.96 7.89 10.33
N ASP A 166 6.74 8.60 11.15
CA ASP A 166 6.96 8.26 12.56
C ASP A 166 5.65 8.28 13.36
N ASP A 167 4.75 9.25 13.11
CA ASP A 167 3.46 9.31 13.81
C ASP A 167 2.58 8.09 13.47
N ALA A 168 2.50 7.73 12.18
CA ALA A 168 1.76 6.54 11.73
C ALA A 168 2.37 5.24 12.28
N LEU A 169 3.70 5.14 12.26
CA LEU A 169 4.43 3.98 12.76
C LEU A 169 4.29 3.84 14.28
N ASN A 170 4.38 4.94 15.03
CA ASN A 170 4.19 4.93 16.48
C ASN A 170 2.77 4.48 16.86
N LYS A 171 1.74 4.96 16.14
CA LYS A 171 0.37 4.47 16.33
C LYS A 171 0.26 2.97 16.10
N LEU A 172 0.88 2.47 15.02
CA LEU A 172 0.87 1.04 14.70
C LEU A 172 1.66 0.20 15.72
N ILE A 173 2.76 0.71 16.27
CA ILE A 173 3.55 0.09 17.34
C ILE A 173 2.70 -0.04 18.62
N GLU A 174 1.94 1.01 18.96
CA GLU A 174 1.01 0.99 20.09
C GLU A 174 -0.08 -0.07 19.92
N ASP A 175 -0.76 -0.09 18.76
CA ASP A 175 -1.83 -1.05 18.48
C ASP A 175 -1.31 -2.49 18.39
N SER A 176 -0.06 -2.65 17.94
CA SER A 176 0.61 -3.95 17.87
C SER A 176 1.10 -4.45 19.23
N ASN A 177 1.12 -3.60 20.27
CA ASN A 177 1.66 -3.91 21.58
C ASN A 177 3.11 -4.48 21.53
N VAL A 178 3.97 -3.82 20.76
CA VAL A 178 5.40 -4.15 20.61
C VAL A 178 6.27 -2.93 20.89
N ASN A 179 7.57 -3.14 21.07
CA ASN A 179 8.54 -2.07 21.31
C ASN A 179 9.00 -1.36 20.03
N THR A 180 8.96 -2.03 18.87
CA THR A 180 9.40 -1.45 17.59
C THR A 180 8.74 -2.15 16.40
N LEU A 181 8.71 -1.47 15.25
CA LEU A 181 8.37 -2.01 13.93
C LEU A 181 9.23 -1.28 12.89
N CYS A 182 9.55 -1.94 11.79
CA CYS A 182 10.24 -1.32 10.65
C CYS A 182 9.31 -1.28 9.45
N VAL A 183 9.33 -0.16 8.73
CA VAL A 183 8.48 0.05 7.56
C VAL A 183 8.91 -0.92 6.46
N SER A 184 7.95 -1.71 5.98
CA SER A 184 8.11 -2.65 4.89
C SER A 184 7.90 -1.98 3.55
N GLU A 185 6.78 -1.27 3.42
CA GLU A 185 6.36 -0.57 2.21
C GLU A 185 5.18 0.35 2.50
N ILE A 186 4.95 1.28 1.57
CA ILE A 186 3.68 2.00 1.45
C ILE A 186 3.07 1.65 0.10
N TYR A 187 1.82 1.22 0.10
CA TYR A 187 1.08 0.82 -1.10
C TYR A 187 -0.34 1.37 -1.11
N VAL A 188 -1.02 1.26 -2.25
CA VAL A 188 -2.41 1.70 -2.41
C VAL A 188 -3.37 0.52 -2.30
N ASP A 189 -4.24 0.48 -1.31
CA ASP A 189 -5.24 -0.57 -1.25
C ASP A 189 -6.09 -0.63 -2.53
N GLU A 190 -6.22 -1.79 -3.16
CA GLU A 190 -6.91 -1.91 -4.45
C GLU A 190 -8.42 -1.67 -4.34
N SER A 191 -9.00 -1.87 -3.14
CA SER A 191 -10.43 -1.76 -2.90
C SER A 191 -10.87 -0.35 -2.52
N THR A 192 -10.10 0.34 -1.70
CA THR A 192 -10.41 1.70 -1.22
C THR A 192 -9.65 2.79 -1.98
N GLY A 193 -8.50 2.46 -2.57
CA GLY A 193 -7.57 3.45 -3.11
C GLY A 193 -6.75 4.18 -2.05
N ASN A 194 -6.88 3.83 -0.77
CA ASN A 194 -6.15 4.51 0.31
C ASN A 194 -4.68 4.08 0.33
N LEU A 195 -3.81 4.97 0.80
CA LEU A 195 -2.42 4.61 1.10
C LEU A 195 -2.37 3.83 2.40
N ILE A 196 -1.69 2.69 2.38
CA ILE A 196 -1.48 1.79 3.51
C ILE A 196 0.01 1.75 3.80
N LEU A 197 0.40 2.05 5.03
CA LEU A 197 1.74 1.76 5.54
C LEU A 197 1.74 0.35 6.13
N GLU A 198 2.65 -0.47 5.65
CA GLU A 198 2.90 -1.80 6.18
C GLU A 198 4.25 -1.84 6.91
N ALA A 199 4.28 -2.46 8.07
CA ALA A 199 5.47 -2.59 8.89
C ALA A 199 5.55 -3.99 9.53
N TRP A 200 6.76 -4.42 9.88
CA TRP A 200 6.99 -5.73 10.47
C TRP A 200 8.15 -5.72 11.48
N ALA A 201 8.19 -6.76 12.30
CA ALA A 201 9.35 -7.08 13.13
C ALA A 201 9.38 -8.58 13.49
N GLY A 202 10.56 -9.12 13.74
CA GLY A 202 10.76 -10.50 14.21
C GLY A 202 10.76 -10.57 15.73
N TYR A 203 10.11 -11.59 16.30
CA TYR A 203 10.20 -11.84 17.73
C TYR A 203 11.61 -12.31 18.12
N GLU A 204 12.08 -11.88 19.28
CA GLU A 204 13.30 -12.43 19.89
C GLU A 204 12.99 -13.79 20.55
N ASN A 205 12.79 -14.83 19.73
CA ASN A 205 12.56 -16.20 20.21
C ASN A 205 13.20 -17.25 19.29
N GLU A 206 13.07 -18.53 19.66
CA GLU A 206 13.63 -19.65 18.88
C GLU A 206 12.74 -20.06 17.69
N GLU A 207 11.55 -19.46 17.55
CA GLU A 207 10.56 -19.81 16.53
C GLU A 207 10.64 -18.84 15.34
N ASN A 208 10.38 -19.32 14.12
CA ASN A 208 10.25 -18.43 12.97
C ASN A 208 8.94 -17.63 13.05
N SER A 209 8.93 -16.55 13.84
CA SER A 209 7.73 -15.79 14.17
C SER A 209 7.98 -14.28 14.09
N CYS A 210 7.07 -13.60 13.41
CA CYS A 210 7.08 -12.18 13.15
C CYS A 210 5.71 -11.59 13.47
N ILE A 211 5.69 -10.30 13.71
CA ILE A 211 4.49 -9.49 13.69
C ILE A 211 4.46 -8.66 12.42
N LYS A 212 3.29 -8.56 11.82
CA LYS A 212 3.01 -7.68 10.70
C LYS A 212 1.87 -6.75 11.09
N GLY A 213 2.08 -5.46 10.87
CA GLY A 213 1.10 -4.42 11.08
C GLY A 213 0.83 -3.67 9.78
N LYS A 214 -0.41 -3.23 9.60
CA LYS A 214 -0.81 -2.30 8.56
C LYS A 214 -1.59 -1.16 9.18
N ILE A 215 -1.42 0.04 8.66
CA ILE A 215 -2.22 1.20 9.03
C ILE A 215 -2.67 1.93 7.76
N ASP A 216 -3.97 2.17 7.66
CA ASP A 216 -4.54 3.01 6.61
C ASP A 216 -4.23 4.47 6.94
N LEU A 217 -3.48 5.11 6.06
CA LEU A 217 -2.97 6.46 6.26
C LEU A 217 -4.06 7.54 6.13
N ILE A 218 -5.26 7.19 5.65
CA ILE A 218 -6.38 8.12 5.46
C ILE A 218 -7.32 8.09 6.66
N ASN A 219 -7.64 6.92 7.21
CA ASN A 219 -8.61 6.79 8.30
C ASN A 219 -8.01 6.31 9.64
N GLY A 220 -6.75 5.87 9.66
CA GLY A 220 -6.04 5.41 10.85
C GLY A 220 -6.44 4.01 11.34
N GLU A 221 -7.22 3.25 10.57
CA GLU A 221 -7.55 1.86 10.89
C GLU A 221 -6.32 0.97 10.79
N THR A 222 -6.14 0.08 11.77
CA THR A 222 -5.00 -0.83 11.86
C THR A 222 -5.39 -2.28 11.78
N GLU A 223 -4.57 -3.08 11.09
CA GLU A 223 -4.62 -4.54 11.08
C GLU A 223 -3.29 -5.07 11.61
N VAL A 224 -3.34 -5.96 12.62
CA VAL A 224 -2.14 -6.56 13.23
C VAL A 224 -2.28 -8.07 13.22
N THR A 225 -1.26 -8.78 12.77
CA THR A 225 -1.26 -10.24 12.67
C THR A 225 0.12 -10.81 13.00
N ASP A 226 0.14 -11.87 13.80
CA ASP A 226 1.33 -12.70 14.03
C ASP A 226 1.45 -13.72 12.89
N THR A 227 2.62 -13.82 12.25
CA THR A 227 2.87 -14.63 11.05
C THR A 227 4.28 -15.23 11.08
N PRO A 228 4.57 -16.31 10.34
CA PRO A 228 5.96 -16.71 10.13
C PRO A 228 6.78 -15.58 9.50
N CYS A 229 8.03 -15.39 9.91
CA CYS A 229 8.91 -14.42 9.25
C CYS A 229 9.19 -14.85 7.82
N TYR A 230 9.20 -13.86 6.92
CA TYR A 230 9.60 -14.06 5.55
C TYR A 230 11.13 -14.20 5.48
N ILE A 231 11.60 -15.37 5.06
CA ILE A 231 13.03 -15.59 4.82
C ILE A 231 13.33 -15.10 3.40
N ILE A 232 13.96 -13.93 3.29
CA ILE A 232 14.50 -13.45 2.01
C ILE A 232 15.74 -14.30 1.71
N ASN A 233 15.66 -15.16 0.70
CA ASN A 233 16.81 -15.90 0.16
C ASN A 233 17.58 -15.07 -0.86
#